data_AF-A0A925Y8Q3-F1
#
_entry.id   AF-A0A925Y8Q3-F1
#
_cell.length_a   1.000
_cell.length_b   1.000
_cell.length_c   1.000
_cell.angle_alpha   90.00
_cell.angle_beta   90.00
_cell.angle_gamma   90.00
#
_symmetry.space_group_name_H-M   'P 1'
#
loop_
_entity.id
_entity.type
_entity.pdbx_description
1 polymer ?
#
loop_
_entity_poly.entity_id
_entity_poly.type
_entity_poly.pdbx_seq_one_letter_code
_entity_poly.pdbx_strand_id
1 'polypeptide(L)' 'MTADRGGAQAHDGGGPVRHIPVLLDEVMDAMRPRPGEWIVDGTFGAGGYTGAILGAGAGVVAIDRDPG' A
#
# COMPACT_ATOMS: atom_id res chain seq x y z
N MET A 1 -10.66 19.48 -21.10
CA MET A 1 -11.50 19.31 -19.90
C MET A 1 -12.47 18.16 -20.14
N THR A 2 -12.04 16.95 -19.81
CA THR A 2 -12.89 15.78 -19.54
C THR A 2 -12.02 14.84 -18.72
N ALA A 3 -12.24 14.84 -17.41
CA ALA A 3 -11.67 13.85 -16.50
C ALA A 3 -12.32 12.50 -16.84
N ASP A 4 -11.51 11.53 -17.25
CA ASP A 4 -11.98 10.15 -17.35
C ASP A 4 -11.78 9.46 -16.00
N ARG A 5 -12.82 8.72 -15.64
CA ARG A 5 -13.24 8.39 -14.29
C ARG A 5 -12.40 7.26 -13.72
N GLY A 6 -12.22 7.32 -12.40
CA GLY A 6 -11.71 6.20 -11.63
C GLY A 6 -12.49 4.92 -11.93
N GLY A 7 -11.73 3.83 -12.10
CA GLY A 7 -12.24 2.49 -12.27
C GLY A 7 -11.28 1.52 -11.62
N ALA A 8 -11.26 1.48 -10.29
CA ALA A 8 -10.78 0.31 -9.59
C ALA A 8 -11.80 -0.80 -9.86
N GLN A 9 -11.55 -1.59 -10.92
CA GLN A 9 -12.34 -2.78 -11.23
C GLN A 9 -12.10 -3.79 -10.11
N ALA A 10 -13.05 -3.88 -9.18
CA ALA A 10 -13.18 -5.03 -8.30
C ALA A 10 -13.73 -6.18 -9.15
N HIS A 11 -12.92 -7.22 -9.35
CA HIS A 11 -13.36 -8.48 -9.92
C HIS A 11 -13.67 -9.45 -8.77
N ASP A 12 -14.95 -9.58 -8.44
CA ASP A 12 -15.50 -10.59 -7.55
C ASP A 12 -15.70 -11.90 -8.33
N GLY A 13 -14.60 -12.65 -8.44
CA GLY A 13 -14.56 -13.97 -9.07
C GLY A 13 -13.67 -14.93 -8.31
N GLY A 14 -14.20 -15.56 -7.26
CA GLY A 14 -13.81 -16.90 -6.76
C GLY A 14 -12.33 -17.22 -6.49
N GLY A 15 -11.44 -16.23 -6.42
CA GLY A 15 -10.05 -16.35 -5.98
C GLY A 15 -9.86 -15.80 -4.56
N PRO A 16 -8.68 -16.00 -3.92
CA PRO A 16 -8.45 -15.46 -2.58
C PRO A 16 -8.73 -13.96 -2.58
N VAL A 17 -9.58 -13.52 -1.65
CA VAL A 17 -10.00 -12.12 -1.52
C VAL A 17 -8.75 -11.25 -1.49
N ARG A 18 -8.57 -10.40 -2.50
CA ARG A 18 -7.43 -9.48 -2.56
C ARG A 18 -7.55 -8.52 -1.39
N HIS A 19 -6.55 -8.52 -0.50
CA HIS A 19 -6.50 -7.56 0.60
C HIS A 19 -6.34 -6.14 0.03
N ILE A 20 -7.28 -5.26 0.36
CA ILE A 20 -7.25 -3.84 0.00
C ILE A 20 -6.78 -3.06 1.23
N PRO A 21 -5.64 -2.36 1.19
CA PRO A 21 -5.15 -1.59 2.33
C PRO A 21 -6.11 -0.43 2.65
N VAL A 22 -6.42 -0.26 3.93
CA VAL A 22 -7.39 0.74 4.39
C VAL A 22 -6.75 2.13 4.31
N LEU A 23 -7.43 3.13 3.74
CA LEU A 23 -6.91 4.51 3.66
C LEU A 23 -5.50 4.62 3.06
N LEU A 24 -5.18 3.81 2.06
CA LEU A 24 -3.85 3.79 1.46
C LEU A 24 -3.45 5.17 0.92
N ASP A 25 -4.36 5.79 0.17
CA ASP A 25 -4.11 7.07 -0.50
C ASP A 25 -3.88 8.18 0.53
N GLU A 26 -4.72 8.26 1.56
CA GLU A 26 -4.58 9.26 2.62
C GLU A 26 -3.28 9.11 3.41
N VAL A 27 -2.84 7.88 3.68
CA VAL A 27 -1.57 7.62 4.37
C VAL A 27 -0.38 8.03 3.49
N MET A 28 -0.41 7.68 2.20
CA MET A 28 0.65 8.04 1.26
C MET A 28 0.73 9.55 1.04
N ASP A 29 -0.41 10.24 0.99
CA ASP A 29 -0.49 11.69 0.88
C ASP A 29 0.00 12.42 2.14
N ALA A 30 -0.23 11.85 3.33
CA ALA A 30 0.25 12.41 4.58
C ALA A 30 1.76 12.18 4.78
N MET A 31 2.25 10.97 4.50
CA MET A 31 3.66 10.60 4.72
C MET A 31 4.58 11.14 3.62
N ARG A 32 4.11 11.16 2.37
CA ARG A 32 4.87 11.55 1.17
C ARG A 32 6.27 10.90 1.11
N PRO A 33 6.36 9.55 1.09
CA PRO A 33 7.66 8.87 1.05
C PRO A 33 8.49 9.28 -0.17
N ARG A 34 9.81 9.38 0.01
CA ARG A 34 10.74 9.80 -1.06
C ARG A 34 11.99 8.92 -1.14
N PRO A 35 12.67 8.91 -2.30
CA PRO A 35 13.97 8.27 -2.44
C PRO A 35 14.97 8.73 -1.38
N GLY A 36 15.68 7.76 -0.80
CA GLY A 36 16.69 8.00 0.25
C GLY A 36 16.14 8.05 1.68
N GLU A 37 14.81 8.07 1.87
CA GLU A 37 14.19 7.92 3.19
C GLU A 37 14.06 6.45 3.59
N TRP A 38 14.04 6.21 4.90
CA TRP A 38 13.74 4.90 5.49
C TRP A 38 12.51 5.01 6.37
N ILE A 39 11.57 4.10 6.16
CA ILE A 39 10.28 4.03 6.87
C ILE A 39 10.16 2.67 7.55
N VAL A 40 9.58 2.66 8.74
CA VAL A 40 9.22 1.43 9.45
C VAL A 40 7.73 1.17 9.23
N ASP A 41 7.39 0.05 8.58
CA ASP A 41 6.04 -0.50 8.57
C ASP A 41 5.92 -1.48 9.74
N GLY A 42 5.31 -1.01 10.83
CA GLY A 42 5.23 -1.78 12.08
C GLY A 42 4.16 -2.88 12.11
N THR A 43 3.39 -3.02 11.03
CA THR A 43 2.24 -3.94 10.93
C THR A 43 2.13 -4.49 9.51
N PHE A 44 3.20 -5.15 9.04
CA PHE A 44 3.39 -5.55 7.65
C PHE A 44 2.15 -6.22 7.02
N GLY A 45 1.52 -7.17 7.70
CA GLY A 45 0.32 -7.87 7.25
C GLY A 45 0.48 -8.42 5.82
N ALA A 46 -0.46 -8.08 4.93
CA ALA A 46 -0.40 -8.47 3.52
C ALA A 46 0.56 -7.61 2.66
N GLY A 47 1.33 -6.69 3.27
CA GLY A 47 2.36 -5.89 2.60
C GLY A 47 1.87 -4.72 1.76
N GLY A 48 0.60 -4.34 1.87
CA GLY A 48 0.00 -3.32 1.01
C GLY A 48 0.62 -1.93 1.14
N TYR A 49 0.86 -1.44 2.36
CA TYR A 49 1.53 -0.16 2.57
C TYR A 49 3.01 -0.25 2.22
N THR A 50 3.72 -1.28 2.69
CA THR A 50 5.12 -1.54 2.32
C THR A 50 5.32 -1.46 0.79
N GLY A 51 4.44 -2.10 0.00
CA GLY A 51 4.50 -2.05 -1.46
C GLY A 51 4.33 -0.63 -2.03
N ALA A 52 3.39 0.16 -1.50
CA ALA A 52 3.18 1.54 -1.94
C ALA A 52 4.37 2.45 -1.57
N ILE A 53 4.92 2.28 -0.37
CA ILE A 53 6.08 3.05 0.12
C ILE A 53 7.33 2.74 -0.72
N LEU A 54 7.59 1.46 -1.01
CA LEU A 54 8.67 1.04 -1.91
C LEU A 54 8.44 1.57 -3.33
N GLY A 55 7.19 1.57 -3.81
CA GLY A 55 6.81 2.13 -5.11
C GLY A 55 7.08 3.63 -5.23
N ALA A 56 7.03 4.38 -4.11
CA ALA A 56 7.43 5.78 -4.03
C ALA A 56 8.96 5.98 -3.96
N GLY A 57 9.74 4.89 -3.88
CA GLY A 57 11.20 4.88 -3.93
C GLY A 57 11.90 4.96 -2.57
N ALA A 58 11.15 4.95 -1.46
CA ALA A 58 11.72 4.89 -0.12
C ALA A 58 12.20 3.46 0.22
N GLY A 59 13.08 3.34 1.23
CA GLY A 59 13.42 2.07 1.86
C GLY A 59 12.43 1.73 2.99
N VAL A 60 12.16 0.44 3.21
CA VAL A 60 11.23 -0.03 4.25
C VAL A 60 11.85 -1.11 5.12
N VAL A 61 11.68 -0.97 6.45
CA VAL A 61 11.82 -2.08 7.40
C VAL A 61 10.41 -2.48 7.83
N ALA A 62 9.98 -3.67 7.42
CA ALA A 62 8.65 -4.19 7.72
C ALA A 62 8.71 -5.19 8.88
N ILE A 63 7.77 -5.07 9.81
CA ILE A 63 7.67 -5.89 11.01
C ILE A 63 6.26 -6.47 11.08
N ASP A 64 6.17 -7.77 11.30
CA ASP A 64 4.96 -8.41 11.80
C ASP A 64 5.34 -9.38 12.91
N ARG A 65 4.36 -9.68 13.76
CA ARG A 65 4.46 -10.73 14.78
C ARG A 65 3.80 -12.02 14.31
N ASP A 66 2.87 -11.95 13.37
CA ASP A 66 2.28 -13.14 12.79
C ASP A 66 3.38 -13.92 12.05
N PRO A 67 3.63 -15.19 12.41
CA PRO A 67 4.58 -16.04 11.70
C PRO A 67 4.07 -16.52 10.33
N GLY A 68 2.81 -16.19 10.00
CA GLY A 68 2.09 -16.60 8.79
C GLY A 68 2.76 -16.27 7.46
#